data_AF-A0A0M9E5W5-F1
#
_entry.id   AF-A0A0M9E5W5-F1
#
_cell.length_a   1.000
_cell.length_b   1.000
_cell.length_c   1.000
_cell.angle_alpha   90.00
_cell.angle_beta   90.00
_cell.angle_gamma   90.00
#
_symmetry.space_group_name_H-M   'P 1'
#
loop_
_entity.id
_entity.type
_entity.pdbx_description
1 polymer ?
#
loop_
_entity_poly.entity_id
_entity_poly.type
_entity_poly.pdbx_seq_one_letter_code
_entity_poly.pdbx_strand_id
1 'polypeptide(L)'
;MYRMYRMYLIILFLLVFNFTFPASLYCLPQGGNVTHGEATISQPSAVDMHIQQTTDKTVINWKQFDIYKSETVSFIQPSKHAIALNRVMGVNSSFIDGLLSANGRVFLLNPHGVLIGKNGQVNVNGFLASTLNMKDSDFINDRFVFEIHENQSLASIINKGSIKTKDGGFVSLLGSSVKNEGAIIANMGTVQLGSGKKMELNFEGNNLINFIVDSNDHDEIISDSSAETEQTGIEHKGSIQANGGKVLISSTSARSLMKSVINIDGDITADTVDENTGQIDVQNHDGGVNISGKIQAVGNAFGNIGGQIKINGKNVKIENKSLINASGETGGGQILIGANFSEKELDNFSETVEIDQEVSIKANAVQSGSGGDIVIWSDVMTKFDGQISARGGAVNGDGGFVELSGKKGLAYNGRVNLSAPSGNRGLLLLDPKNIVVGTINTNDEQLDDQNILIDDSVDENFNISIAKLIEELNNADVTMQASASISIEEKVDASENINLGNLTLTAPIINLNEKIYLNGELKGGEGNNSVNVGAKGLIGNAIDLIAENKTINLVATTYDENIDIDKSINFYVESW
;
A
#
# COMPACT_ATOMS: atom_id res chain seq x y z
N MET A 1 -7.51 88.43 30.44
CA MET A 1 -7.23 87.63 29.22
C MET A 1 -6.44 86.33 29.49
N TYR A 2 -6.32 85.85 30.75
CA TYR A 2 -5.50 84.66 31.10
C TYR A 2 -6.28 83.51 31.76
N ARG A 3 -7.63 83.58 31.81
CA ARG A 3 -8.47 82.59 32.51
C ARG A 3 -9.32 81.69 31.60
N MET A 4 -9.29 81.88 30.28
CA MET A 4 -10.16 81.17 29.33
C MET A 4 -9.48 80.06 28.50
N TYR A 5 -8.15 79.91 28.58
CA TYR A 5 -7.41 78.92 27.78
C TYR A 5 -7.06 77.61 28.52
N ARG A 6 -7.26 77.54 29.84
CA ARG A 6 -6.96 76.31 30.62
C ARG A 6 -8.12 75.31 30.69
N MET A 7 -9.34 75.70 30.32
CA MET A 7 -10.51 74.82 30.41
C MET A 7 -10.79 74.03 29.13
N TYR A 8 -10.28 74.47 27.98
CA TYR A 8 -10.42 73.74 26.71
C TYR A 8 -9.32 72.69 26.47
N LEU A 9 -8.17 72.80 27.14
CA LEU A 9 -7.08 71.83 27.00
C LEU A 9 -7.33 70.52 27.77
N ILE A 10 -8.23 70.54 28.78
CA ILE A 10 -8.59 69.34 29.55
C ILE A 10 -9.77 68.59 28.90
N ILE A 11 -10.64 69.29 28.16
CA ILE A 11 -11.75 68.66 27.44
C ILE A 11 -11.29 68.07 26.09
N LEU A 12 -10.24 68.61 25.47
CA LEU A 12 -9.67 68.03 24.23
C LEU A 12 -8.75 66.82 24.49
N PHE A 13 -8.29 66.61 25.73
CA PHE A 13 -7.51 65.42 26.10
C PHE A 13 -8.39 64.25 26.59
N LEU A 14 -9.69 64.48 26.79
CA LEU A 14 -10.68 63.47 27.20
C LEU A 14 -11.44 62.82 26.02
N LEU A 15 -11.20 63.26 24.79
CA LEU A 15 -11.89 62.75 23.59
C LEU A 15 -11.00 61.92 22.64
N VAL A 16 -9.74 61.67 23.00
CA VAL A 16 -8.81 60.81 22.24
C VAL A 16 -8.36 59.59 23.06
N PHE A 17 -9.24 59.11 23.94
CA PHE A 17 -9.14 57.77 24.53
C PHE A 17 -10.23 56.88 23.91
N ASN A 18 -10.32 56.87 22.57
CA ASN A 18 -10.84 55.70 21.90
C ASN A 18 -9.80 54.61 22.12
N PHE A 19 -10.03 53.80 23.14
CA PHE A 19 -9.40 52.50 23.27
C PHE A 19 -9.57 51.76 21.94
N THR A 20 -8.54 51.79 21.09
CA THR A 20 -8.28 50.68 20.18
C THR A 20 -7.77 49.55 21.05
N PHE A 21 -8.67 48.90 21.80
CA PHE A 21 -8.40 47.53 22.19
C PHE A 21 -8.21 46.78 20.88
N PRO A 22 -7.09 46.08 20.64
CA PRO A 22 -7.12 45.03 19.64
C PRO A 22 -8.24 44.11 20.08
N ALA A 23 -9.38 44.16 19.37
CA ALA A 23 -10.35 43.10 19.46
C ALA A 23 -9.59 41.88 18.97
N SER A 24 -9.16 41.05 19.91
CA SER A 24 -8.74 39.69 19.59
C SER A 24 -9.92 39.10 18.82
N LEU A 25 -9.78 39.01 17.50
CA LEU A 25 -10.69 38.28 16.65
C LEU A 25 -10.50 36.81 17.05
N TYR A 26 -11.23 36.39 18.08
CA TYR A 26 -11.41 34.99 18.38
C TYR A 26 -12.41 34.45 17.35
N CYS A 27 -12.02 33.38 16.69
CA CYS A 27 -12.64 32.88 15.46
C CYS A 27 -12.97 31.40 15.58
N LEU A 28 -13.58 31.06 16.73
CA LEU A 28 -14.42 29.87 16.89
C LEU A 28 -15.43 29.75 15.73
N PRO A 29 -15.99 28.55 15.47
CA PRO A 29 -16.96 28.35 14.41
C PRO A 29 -18.11 29.37 14.44
N GLN A 30 -18.50 29.88 13.26
CA GLN A 30 -19.44 31.00 13.14
C GLN A 30 -20.71 30.62 12.37
N GLY A 31 -21.84 31.19 12.81
CA GLY A 31 -23.12 31.07 12.12
C GLY A 31 -23.71 29.66 12.16
N GLY A 32 -23.44 28.90 13.22
CA GLY A 32 -23.97 27.55 13.41
C GLY A 32 -25.49 27.55 13.44
N ASN A 33 -26.08 26.74 12.56
CA ASN A 33 -27.52 26.55 12.43
C ASN A 33 -27.82 25.05 12.38
N VAL A 34 -28.56 24.55 13.37
CA VAL A 34 -28.96 23.14 13.44
C VAL A 34 -30.14 22.91 12.50
N THR A 35 -29.94 22.07 11.48
CA THR A 35 -30.96 21.77 10.45
C THR A 35 -31.58 20.38 10.59
N HIS A 36 -30.95 19.48 11.35
CA HIS A 36 -31.48 18.16 11.68
C HIS A 36 -31.00 17.71 13.06
N GLY A 37 -31.84 16.92 13.75
CA GLY A 37 -31.59 16.49 15.12
C GLY A 37 -31.67 17.65 16.11
N GLU A 38 -31.11 17.44 17.30
CA GLU A 38 -31.08 18.43 18.36
C GLU A 38 -29.64 18.62 18.88
N ALA A 39 -29.18 19.87 18.83
CA ALA A 39 -27.94 20.29 19.45
C ALA A 39 -28.06 21.74 19.94
N THR A 40 -27.46 22.04 21.10
CA THR A 40 -27.35 23.41 21.61
C THR A 40 -25.90 23.87 21.49
N ILE A 41 -25.69 24.99 20.80
CA ILE A 41 -24.38 25.61 20.64
C ILE A 41 -24.25 26.71 21.70
N SER A 42 -23.21 26.63 22.52
CA SER A 42 -22.91 27.63 23.55
C SER A 42 -21.43 28.01 23.51
N GLN A 43 -21.13 29.25 23.86
CA GLN A 43 -19.78 29.79 23.87
C GLN A 43 -19.48 30.35 25.27
N PRO A 44 -19.10 29.50 26.24
CA PRO A 44 -18.88 29.92 27.63
C PRO A 44 -17.72 30.92 27.80
N SER A 45 -16.77 30.95 26.87
CA SER A 45 -15.67 31.92 26.85
C SER A 45 -15.35 32.34 25.42
N ALA A 46 -14.53 33.37 25.24
CA ALA A 46 -14.10 33.80 23.90
C ALA A 46 -13.32 32.70 23.14
N VAL A 47 -12.76 31.73 23.84
CA VAL A 47 -11.90 30.67 23.27
C VAL A 47 -12.52 29.27 23.40
N ASP A 48 -13.69 29.13 24.03
CA ASP A 48 -14.33 27.83 24.24
C ASP A 48 -15.74 27.81 23.65
N MET A 49 -16.02 26.81 22.81
CA MET A 49 -17.35 26.49 22.29
C MET A 49 -17.75 25.07 22.70
N HIS A 50 -18.96 24.92 23.24
CA HIS A 50 -19.57 23.65 23.59
C HIS A 50 -20.80 23.40 22.71
N ILE A 51 -20.86 22.20 22.12
CA ILE A 51 -21.96 21.74 21.29
C ILE A 51 -22.58 20.52 21.99
N GLN A 52 -23.70 20.76 22.67
CA GLN A 52 -24.42 19.72 23.41
C GLN A 52 -25.46 19.08 22.48
N GLN A 53 -25.14 17.91 21.93
CA GLN A 53 -26.03 17.12 21.08
C GLN A 53 -26.88 16.17 21.94
N THR A 54 -28.18 16.07 21.66
CA THR A 54 -29.12 15.18 22.39
C THR A 54 -29.68 14.04 21.52
N THR A 55 -29.63 14.17 20.20
CA THR A 55 -30.03 13.10 19.26
C THR A 55 -28.82 12.30 18.76
N ASP A 56 -29.03 11.06 18.28
CA ASP A 56 -27.93 10.24 17.75
C ASP A 56 -27.28 10.82 16.49
N LYS A 57 -28.04 11.55 15.67
CA LYS A 57 -27.52 12.30 14.52
C LYS A 57 -27.93 13.76 14.62
N THR A 58 -27.03 14.67 14.27
CA THR A 58 -27.35 16.09 14.06
C THR A 58 -26.64 16.62 12.83
N VAL A 59 -27.27 17.56 12.13
CA VAL A 59 -26.65 18.31 11.04
C VAL A 59 -26.60 19.78 11.45
N ILE A 60 -25.41 20.36 11.40
CA ILE A 60 -25.14 21.75 11.74
C ILE A 60 -24.47 22.42 10.54
N ASN A 61 -25.17 23.39 9.96
CA ASN A 61 -24.63 24.23 8.90
C ASN A 61 -23.89 25.42 9.52
N TRP A 62 -22.69 25.71 9.02
CA TRP A 62 -21.80 26.76 9.51
C TRP A 62 -21.48 27.73 8.39
N LYS A 63 -21.36 29.02 8.70
CA LYS A 63 -20.78 29.99 7.77
C LYS A 63 -19.28 29.79 7.64
N GLN A 64 -18.63 29.44 8.76
CA GLN A 64 -17.20 29.18 8.86
C GLN A 64 -16.98 28.21 10.02
N PHE A 65 -16.04 27.29 9.86
CA PHE A 65 -15.66 26.35 10.91
C PHE A 65 -14.14 26.36 11.05
N ASP A 66 -13.66 27.24 11.92
CA ASP A 66 -12.26 27.36 12.28
C ASP A 66 -12.10 27.19 13.79
N ILE A 67 -10.93 26.74 14.21
CA ILE A 67 -10.53 26.59 15.60
C ILE A 67 -9.07 27.03 15.66
N TYR A 68 -8.82 28.26 16.07
CA TYR A 68 -7.47 28.81 16.10
C TYR A 68 -6.69 28.31 17.30
N LYS A 69 -5.38 28.58 17.31
CA LYS A 69 -4.51 28.23 18.41
C LYS A 69 -5.09 28.73 19.75
N SER A 70 -5.08 27.85 20.74
CA SER A 70 -5.65 28.07 22.09
C SER A 70 -7.18 28.14 22.16
N GLU A 71 -7.89 27.92 21.05
CA GLU A 71 -9.34 27.73 21.07
C GLU A 71 -9.70 26.25 21.20
N THR A 72 -10.87 25.98 21.79
CA THR A 72 -11.43 24.64 21.99
C THR A 72 -12.87 24.57 21.49
N VAL A 73 -13.17 23.56 20.69
CA VAL A 73 -14.55 23.15 20.36
C VAL A 73 -14.79 21.76 20.91
N SER A 74 -15.80 21.63 21.78
CA SER A 74 -16.16 20.37 22.43
C SER A 74 -17.56 19.92 22.04
N PHE A 75 -17.68 18.75 21.43
CA PHE A 75 -18.94 18.07 21.18
C PHE A 75 -19.25 17.10 22.32
N ILE A 76 -20.39 17.30 22.99
CA ILE A 76 -20.90 16.43 24.05
C ILE A 76 -22.11 15.72 23.47
N GLN A 77 -21.96 14.43 23.17
CA GLN A 77 -22.91 13.65 22.39
C GLN A 77 -23.52 12.51 23.23
N PRO A 78 -24.71 11.99 22.88
CA PRO A 78 -25.42 10.99 23.70
C PRO A 78 -24.68 9.66 23.84
N SER A 79 -23.85 9.29 22.86
CA SER A 79 -23.08 8.05 22.86
C SER A 79 -21.79 8.19 22.05
N LYS A 80 -20.91 7.19 22.14
CA LYS A 80 -19.70 7.10 21.29
C LYS A 80 -20.00 6.89 19.81
N HIS A 81 -21.23 6.49 19.47
CA HIS A 81 -21.69 6.22 18.11
C HIS A 81 -22.42 7.41 17.48
N ALA A 82 -22.86 8.38 18.29
CA ALA A 82 -23.57 9.54 17.81
C ALA A 82 -22.69 10.37 16.86
N ILE A 83 -23.30 10.94 15.81
CA ILE A 83 -22.61 11.68 14.75
C ILE A 83 -23.10 13.12 14.72
N ALA A 84 -22.14 14.06 14.78
CA ALA A 84 -22.36 15.47 14.47
C ALA A 84 -21.82 15.76 13.07
N LEU A 85 -22.70 15.98 12.09
CA LEU A 85 -22.35 16.42 10.75
C LEU A 85 -22.26 17.95 10.71
N ASN A 86 -21.05 18.46 10.55
CA ASN A 86 -20.77 19.89 10.41
C ASN A 86 -20.52 20.20 8.94
N ARG A 87 -21.32 21.09 8.35
CA ARG A 87 -21.19 21.49 6.94
C ARG A 87 -20.86 22.95 6.83
N VAL A 88 -19.76 23.29 6.19
CA VAL A 88 -19.41 24.68 5.89
C VAL A 88 -20.11 25.12 4.61
N MET A 89 -20.91 26.17 4.73
CA MET A 89 -21.70 26.78 3.65
C MET A 89 -21.09 28.09 3.13
N GLY A 90 -20.06 28.61 3.82
CA GLY A 90 -19.28 29.76 3.36
C GLY A 90 -18.21 29.36 2.35
N VAL A 91 -17.42 30.35 1.92
CA VAL A 91 -16.45 30.21 0.82
C VAL A 91 -15.01 29.92 1.27
N ASN A 92 -14.77 29.84 2.57
CA ASN A 92 -13.44 29.69 3.14
C ASN A 92 -13.18 28.23 3.54
N SER A 93 -11.93 27.79 3.37
CA SER A 93 -11.44 26.54 3.94
C SER A 93 -11.56 26.54 5.47
N SER A 94 -11.66 25.35 6.06
CA SER A 94 -11.63 25.16 7.51
C SER A 94 -10.20 25.09 8.02
N PHE A 95 -9.90 25.83 9.09
CA PHE A 95 -8.59 25.82 9.74
C PHE A 95 -8.68 25.38 11.21
N ILE A 96 -8.09 24.23 11.56
CA ILE A 96 -8.06 23.67 12.90
C ILE A 96 -6.62 23.69 13.41
N ASP A 97 -6.24 24.71 14.17
CA ASP A 97 -4.95 24.85 14.85
C ASP A 97 -5.08 24.85 16.39
N GLY A 98 -6.31 24.74 16.91
CA GLY A 98 -6.64 24.52 18.33
C GLY A 98 -7.09 23.09 18.63
N LEU A 99 -7.97 22.92 19.62
CA LEU A 99 -8.49 21.62 20.05
C LEU A 99 -9.92 21.39 19.57
N LEU A 100 -10.13 20.33 18.80
CA LEU A 100 -11.45 19.74 18.53
C LEU A 100 -11.60 18.46 19.36
N SER A 101 -12.58 18.41 20.27
CA SER A 101 -12.82 17.24 21.11
C SER A 101 -14.26 16.73 21.01
N ALA A 102 -14.43 15.42 21.05
CA ALA A 102 -15.74 14.78 21.11
C ALA A 102 -15.71 13.44 21.84
N ASN A 103 -16.78 13.08 22.55
CA ASN A 103 -16.96 11.72 23.05
C ASN A 103 -17.57 10.76 22.00
N GLY A 104 -18.18 11.31 20.93
CA GLY A 104 -18.70 10.57 19.79
C GLY A 104 -17.97 10.89 18.49
N ARG A 105 -18.69 10.93 17.38
CA ARG A 105 -18.14 11.10 16.03
C ARG A 105 -18.42 12.51 15.50
N VAL A 106 -17.42 13.10 14.86
CA VAL A 106 -17.50 14.43 14.24
C VAL A 106 -17.17 14.33 12.76
N PHE A 107 -18.13 14.69 11.91
CA PHE A 107 -17.94 14.79 10.47
C PHE A 107 -17.85 16.27 10.10
N LEU A 108 -16.86 16.65 9.28
CA LEU A 108 -16.65 18.00 8.80
C LEU A 108 -16.58 17.99 7.27
N LEU A 109 -17.61 18.55 6.64
CA LEU A 109 -17.66 18.73 5.19
C LEU A 109 -17.34 20.19 4.86
N ASN A 110 -16.26 20.42 4.12
CA ASN A 110 -15.94 21.73 3.60
C ASN A 110 -15.40 21.63 2.15
N PRO A 111 -16.22 21.97 1.14
CA PRO A 111 -15.82 21.97 -0.28
C PRO A 111 -14.60 22.83 -0.60
N HIS A 112 -14.26 23.79 0.26
CA HIS A 112 -13.13 24.70 0.08
C HIS A 112 -11.83 24.22 0.75
N GLY A 113 -11.84 23.03 1.38
CA GLY A 113 -10.66 22.43 1.99
C GLY A 113 -10.69 22.42 3.52
N VAL A 114 -9.86 21.54 4.09
CA VAL A 114 -9.68 21.39 5.53
C VAL A 114 -8.19 21.32 5.84
N LEU A 115 -7.70 22.23 6.68
CA LEU A 115 -6.33 22.25 7.18
C LEU A 115 -6.32 22.02 8.69
N ILE A 116 -5.76 20.90 9.15
CA ILE A 116 -5.36 20.73 10.54
C ILE A 116 -3.94 21.28 10.66
N GLY A 117 -3.80 22.43 11.31
CA GLY A 117 -2.52 23.10 11.53
C GLY A 117 -1.59 22.33 12.47
N LYS A 118 -0.33 22.74 12.53
CA LYS A 118 0.71 22.05 13.33
C LYS A 118 0.43 22.00 14.84
N ASN A 119 -0.38 22.93 15.36
CA ASN A 119 -0.81 22.92 16.76
C ASN A 119 -2.18 22.23 16.93
N GLY A 120 -2.86 21.94 15.82
CA GLY A 120 -4.19 21.35 15.76
C GLY A 120 -4.23 19.97 16.37
N GLN A 121 -5.22 19.76 17.23
CA GLN A 121 -5.49 18.48 17.88
C GLN A 121 -6.95 18.11 17.67
N VAL A 122 -7.19 16.93 17.08
CA VAL A 122 -8.52 16.36 16.93
C VAL A 122 -8.59 15.10 17.79
N ASN A 123 -9.37 15.13 18.87
CA ASN A 123 -9.49 14.06 19.87
C ASN A 123 -10.94 13.59 20.00
N VAL A 124 -11.32 12.54 19.27
CA VAL A 124 -12.72 12.12 19.09
C VAL A 124 -12.90 10.60 19.22
N ASN A 125 -14.12 10.07 19.12
CA ASN A 125 -14.33 8.63 18.92
C ASN A 125 -14.28 8.24 17.43
N GLY A 126 -14.66 9.14 16.53
CA GLY A 126 -14.45 8.99 15.10
C GLY A 126 -14.41 10.35 14.39
N PHE A 127 -13.52 10.50 13.41
CA PHE A 127 -13.37 11.73 12.65
C PHE A 127 -13.55 11.46 11.16
N LEU A 128 -14.34 12.28 10.49
CA LEU A 128 -14.40 12.33 9.04
C LEU A 128 -14.22 13.77 8.60
N ALA A 129 -13.26 14.02 7.71
CA ALA A 129 -13.16 15.29 6.99
C ALA A 129 -13.33 15.02 5.51
N SER A 130 -14.13 15.83 4.83
CA SER A 130 -14.33 15.69 3.38
C SER A 130 -14.41 17.02 2.65
N THR A 131 -13.76 17.11 1.49
CA THR A 131 -14.02 18.19 0.51
C THR A 131 -15.11 17.83 -0.49
N LEU A 132 -15.48 16.55 -0.56
CA LEU A 132 -16.68 16.08 -1.25
C LEU A 132 -17.91 16.32 -0.37
N ASN A 133 -19.06 16.40 -1.02
CA ASN A 133 -20.33 16.68 -0.36
C ASN A 133 -21.17 15.41 -0.22
N MET A 134 -22.05 15.39 0.78
CA MET A 134 -22.99 14.31 1.04
C MET A 134 -24.39 14.90 1.20
N LYS A 135 -25.44 14.24 0.69
CA LYS A 135 -26.82 14.73 0.88
C LYS A 135 -27.27 14.49 2.31
N ASP A 136 -28.07 15.40 2.87
CA ASP A 136 -28.66 15.21 4.20
C ASP A 136 -29.50 13.93 4.26
N SER A 137 -30.23 13.62 3.19
CA SER A 137 -31.00 12.37 3.06
C SER A 137 -30.11 11.14 3.13
N ASP A 138 -28.89 11.18 2.59
CA ASP A 138 -27.98 10.04 2.60
C ASP A 138 -27.46 9.84 4.04
N PHE A 139 -27.00 10.91 4.68
CA PHE A 139 -26.57 10.90 6.08
C PHE A 139 -27.66 10.37 7.03
N ILE A 140 -28.90 10.86 6.90
CA ILE A 140 -30.02 10.48 7.77
C ILE A 140 -30.31 8.97 7.63
N ASN A 141 -30.19 8.43 6.42
CA ASN A 141 -30.47 7.02 6.09
C ASN A 141 -29.23 6.10 6.14
N ASP A 142 -28.14 6.53 6.79
CA ASP A 142 -26.89 5.74 6.92
C ASP A 142 -26.24 5.35 5.59
N ARG A 143 -26.46 6.16 4.55
CA ARG A 143 -25.76 6.06 3.27
C ARG A 143 -24.67 7.12 3.26
N PHE A 144 -23.41 6.72 3.28
CA PHE A 144 -22.29 7.66 3.30
C PHE A 144 -21.66 7.74 1.91
N VAL A 145 -22.40 8.37 1.00
CA VAL A 145 -21.97 8.63 -0.38
C VAL A 145 -21.50 10.08 -0.47
N PHE A 146 -20.26 10.26 -0.92
CA PHE A 146 -19.60 11.54 -1.08
C PHE A 146 -19.29 11.78 -2.55
N GLU A 147 -19.69 12.93 -3.07
CA GLU A 147 -19.54 13.29 -4.48
C GLU A 147 -19.07 14.74 -4.62
N ILE A 148 -18.20 15.00 -5.60
CA ILE A 148 -17.90 16.36 -6.07
C ILE A 148 -19.14 16.90 -6.80
N HIS A 149 -19.55 18.14 -6.50
CA HIS A 149 -20.63 18.80 -7.27
C HIS A 149 -20.13 19.29 -8.62
N GLU A 150 -21.03 19.36 -9.61
CA GLU A 150 -20.73 20.01 -10.90
C GLU A 150 -20.18 21.43 -10.68
N ASN A 151 -19.08 21.75 -11.35
CA ASN A 151 -18.36 23.03 -11.25
C ASN A 151 -17.71 23.34 -9.88
N GLN A 152 -17.62 22.37 -8.97
CA GLN A 152 -16.84 22.55 -7.74
C GLN A 152 -15.33 22.56 -8.06
N SER A 153 -14.62 23.57 -7.52
CA SER A 153 -13.16 23.59 -7.54
C SER A 153 -12.58 22.43 -6.73
N LEU A 154 -11.50 21.84 -7.21
CA LEU A 154 -10.78 20.83 -6.43
C LEU A 154 -10.22 21.48 -5.16
N ALA A 155 -10.22 20.73 -4.06
CA ALA A 155 -9.70 21.19 -2.78
C ALA A 155 -9.05 20.04 -2.03
N SER A 156 -8.09 20.39 -1.17
CA SER A 156 -7.31 19.43 -0.40
C SER A 156 -7.75 19.32 1.05
N ILE A 157 -7.48 18.15 1.63
CA ILE A 157 -7.39 17.97 3.08
C ILE A 157 -5.92 17.86 3.44
N ILE A 158 -5.46 18.66 4.39
CA ILE A 158 -4.08 18.68 4.85
C ILE A 158 -4.04 18.51 6.36
N ASN A 159 -3.44 17.43 6.84
CA ASN A 159 -3.13 17.25 8.26
C ASN A 159 -1.65 17.54 8.53
N LYS A 160 -1.36 18.57 9.32
CA LYS A 160 -0.03 18.86 9.89
C LYS A 160 0.02 18.68 11.41
N GLY A 161 -1.13 18.42 12.04
CA GLY A 161 -1.29 18.31 13.48
C GLY A 161 -1.42 16.86 13.93
N SER A 162 -2.24 16.63 14.95
CA SER A 162 -2.52 15.29 15.49
C SER A 162 -4.02 14.98 15.43
N ILE A 163 -4.37 13.88 14.79
CA ILE A 163 -5.73 13.31 14.81
C ILE A 163 -5.67 12.01 15.59
N LYS A 164 -6.45 11.90 16.67
CA LYS A 164 -6.47 10.73 17.55
C LYS A 164 -7.89 10.31 17.87
N THR A 165 -8.13 9.00 17.74
CA THR A 165 -9.38 8.40 18.20
C THR A 165 -9.21 7.61 19.49
N LYS A 166 -10.33 7.27 20.13
CA LYS A 166 -10.37 6.16 21.07
C LYS A 166 -10.17 4.82 20.34
N ASP A 167 -9.83 3.77 21.09
CA ASP A 167 -9.64 2.44 20.53
C ASP A 167 -10.94 1.94 19.88
N GLY A 168 -10.83 1.35 18.69
CA GLY A 168 -11.99 0.97 17.87
C GLY A 168 -12.68 2.13 17.16
N GLY A 169 -12.10 3.33 17.20
CA GLY A 169 -12.54 4.49 16.46
C GLY A 169 -12.04 4.51 15.00
N PHE A 170 -12.36 5.57 14.25
CA PHE A 170 -11.85 5.71 12.89
C PHE A 170 -11.50 7.16 12.52
N VAL A 171 -10.62 7.29 11.54
CA VAL A 171 -10.30 8.56 10.86
C VAL A 171 -10.48 8.35 9.36
N SER A 172 -11.29 9.18 8.71
CA SER A 172 -11.47 9.17 7.24
C SER A 172 -11.25 10.56 6.67
N LEU A 173 -10.26 10.72 5.79
CA LEU A 173 -9.96 11.96 5.09
C LEU A 173 -10.25 11.76 3.61
N LEU A 174 -11.28 12.43 3.08
CA LEU A 174 -11.80 12.23 1.73
C LEU A 174 -11.72 13.51 0.91
N GLY A 175 -10.96 13.55 -0.18
CA GLY A 175 -10.87 14.75 -0.99
C GLY A 175 -10.54 14.50 -2.45
N SER A 176 -10.28 15.56 -3.21
CA SER A 176 -9.60 15.44 -4.51
C SER A 176 -8.09 15.30 -4.34
N SER A 177 -7.57 15.73 -3.18
CA SER A 177 -6.20 15.55 -2.73
C SER A 177 -6.17 15.44 -1.21
N VAL A 178 -5.38 14.51 -0.68
CA VAL A 178 -5.21 14.31 0.77
C VAL A 178 -3.72 14.31 1.10
N LYS A 179 -3.31 15.13 2.06
CA LYS A 179 -1.93 15.23 2.51
C LYS A 179 -1.84 15.01 4.02
N ASN A 180 -1.04 14.05 4.45
CA ASN A 180 -0.72 13.83 5.85
C ASN A 180 0.76 14.10 6.12
N GLU A 181 1.07 15.22 6.76
CA GLU A 181 2.39 15.59 7.27
C GLU A 181 2.48 15.42 8.81
N GLY A 182 1.33 15.25 9.47
CA GLY A 182 1.19 15.10 10.92
C GLY A 182 1.04 13.65 11.37
N ALA A 183 0.38 13.45 12.51
CA ALA A 183 0.11 12.14 13.08
C ALA A 183 -1.38 11.79 13.01
N ILE A 184 -1.68 10.54 12.66
CA ILE A 184 -3.03 9.95 12.74
C ILE A 184 -2.94 8.67 13.57
N ILE A 185 -3.74 8.56 14.63
CA ILE A 185 -3.73 7.42 15.57
C ILE A 185 -5.15 6.89 15.78
N ALA A 186 -5.42 5.66 15.35
CA ALA A 186 -6.68 4.94 15.54
C ALA A 186 -6.46 3.44 15.84
N ASN A 187 -5.92 3.12 17.01
CA ASN A 187 -5.69 1.74 17.43
C ASN A 187 -6.99 0.93 17.48
N MET A 188 -6.90 -0.36 17.16
CA MET A 188 -8.01 -1.31 17.03
C MET A 188 -9.12 -0.81 16.10
N GLY A 189 -8.81 0.19 15.29
CA GLY A 189 -9.74 0.99 14.52
C GLY A 189 -9.38 1.03 13.05
N THR A 190 -9.78 2.08 12.36
CA THR A 190 -9.48 2.24 10.92
C THR A 190 -9.00 3.65 10.61
N VAL A 191 -7.90 3.76 9.88
CA VAL A 191 -7.49 5.01 9.22
C VAL A 191 -7.73 4.86 7.73
N GLN A 192 -8.37 5.84 7.13
CA GLN A 192 -8.67 5.87 5.72
C GLN A 192 -8.29 7.20 5.09
N LEU A 193 -7.51 7.13 4.01
CA LEU A 193 -7.24 8.27 3.13
C LEU A 193 -7.84 7.97 1.76
N GLY A 194 -8.74 8.83 1.29
CA GLY A 194 -9.47 8.64 0.05
C GLY A 194 -9.31 9.83 -0.88
N SER A 195 -8.95 9.57 -2.14
CA SER A 195 -8.92 10.60 -3.18
C SER A 195 -9.72 10.21 -4.42
N GLY A 196 -10.67 11.04 -4.84
CA GLY A 196 -11.51 10.74 -6.01
C GLY A 196 -12.68 11.68 -6.25
N LYS A 197 -13.48 11.40 -7.28
CA LYS A 197 -14.73 12.14 -7.60
C LYS A 197 -15.91 11.72 -6.74
N LYS A 198 -15.99 10.42 -6.47
CA LYS A 198 -17.09 9.77 -5.79
C LYS A 198 -16.57 8.66 -4.91
N MET A 199 -17.03 8.66 -3.67
CA MET A 199 -16.54 7.79 -2.61
C MET A 199 -17.71 7.30 -1.78
N GLU A 200 -17.75 6.00 -1.51
CA GLU A 200 -18.75 5.38 -0.64
C GLU A 200 -18.06 4.75 0.56
N LEU A 201 -18.59 5.05 1.75
CA LEU A 201 -18.19 4.41 3.00
C LEU A 201 -19.32 3.53 3.52
N ASN A 202 -19.00 2.28 3.82
CA ASN A 202 -19.94 1.35 4.44
C ASN A 202 -19.46 0.97 5.85
N PHE A 203 -20.30 1.18 6.85
CA PHE A 203 -19.99 0.89 8.25
C PHE A 203 -20.84 -0.29 8.78
N GLU A 204 -20.22 -1.26 9.45
CA GLU A 204 -20.89 -2.19 10.38
C GLU A 204 -20.59 -1.75 11.81
N GLY A 205 -21.59 -1.16 12.47
CA GLY A 205 -21.42 -0.67 13.84
C GLY A 205 -20.31 0.38 13.98
N ASN A 206 -19.11 -0.06 14.34
CA ASN A 206 -17.90 0.77 14.45
C ASN A 206 -16.88 0.57 13.33
N ASN A 207 -17.00 -0.50 12.56
CA ASN A 207 -15.99 -0.90 11.61
C ASN A 207 -16.38 -0.39 10.23
N LEU A 208 -15.50 0.37 9.60
CA LEU A 208 -15.61 0.60 8.16
C LEU A 208 -15.32 -0.72 7.46
N ILE A 209 -16.32 -1.27 6.77
CA ILE A 209 -16.24 -2.57 6.10
C ILE A 209 -15.68 -2.40 4.70
N ASN A 210 -16.18 -1.39 3.98
CA ASN A 210 -15.90 -1.21 2.57
C ASN A 210 -15.71 0.28 2.26
N PHE A 211 -14.72 0.54 1.42
CA PHE A 211 -14.45 1.82 0.81
C PHE A 211 -14.43 1.62 -0.69
N ILE A 212 -15.36 2.26 -1.39
CA ILE A 212 -15.39 2.23 -2.85
C ILE A 212 -15.04 3.62 -3.33
N VAL A 213 -14.00 3.69 -4.15
CA VAL A 213 -13.73 4.84 -4.99
C VAL A 213 -14.28 4.50 -6.38
N ASP A 214 -15.28 5.25 -6.84
CA ASP A 214 -15.91 4.96 -8.14
C ASP A 214 -14.98 5.39 -9.28
N SER A 215 -14.50 4.42 -10.06
CA SER A 215 -13.65 4.61 -11.23
C SER A 215 -14.39 4.45 -12.56
N ASN A 216 -15.70 4.13 -12.54
CA ASN A 216 -16.48 3.80 -13.74
C ASN A 216 -17.12 5.01 -14.43
N ASP A 217 -16.84 6.22 -13.93
CA ASP A 217 -17.41 7.45 -14.46
C ASP A 217 -16.65 7.91 -15.70
N HIS A 218 -16.95 7.28 -16.84
CA HIS A 218 -16.49 7.61 -18.19
C HIS A 218 -17.09 8.92 -18.74
N ASP A 219 -17.67 9.76 -17.89
CA ASP A 219 -18.35 10.98 -18.32
C ASP A 219 -17.42 11.96 -19.04
N GLU A 220 -18.02 12.55 -20.07
CA GLU A 220 -17.47 13.39 -21.13
C GLU A 220 -16.35 14.33 -20.69
N ILE A 221 -15.40 14.53 -21.60
CA ILE A 221 -14.29 15.48 -21.53
C ILE A 221 -14.81 16.85 -21.07
N ILE A 222 -14.74 17.12 -19.76
CA ILE A 222 -14.88 18.47 -19.23
C ILE A 222 -13.56 19.17 -19.57
N SER A 223 -13.56 19.91 -20.68
CA SER A 223 -12.47 20.80 -21.06
C SER A 223 -12.42 21.98 -20.09
N ASP A 224 -11.90 21.77 -18.89
CA ASP A 224 -11.55 22.88 -18.01
C ASP A 224 -10.13 23.33 -18.37
N SER A 225 -10.06 24.37 -19.19
CA SER A 225 -8.83 24.94 -19.75
C SER A 225 -7.98 25.73 -18.75
N SER A 226 -8.33 25.72 -17.46
CA SER A 226 -7.45 26.17 -16.38
C SER A 226 -6.87 24.97 -15.63
N ALA A 227 -6.01 24.23 -16.32
CA ALA A 227 -5.13 23.24 -15.70
C ALA A 227 -4.06 23.97 -14.89
N GLU A 228 -4.40 24.43 -13.68
CA GLU A 228 -3.38 24.51 -12.64
C GLU A 228 -2.96 23.08 -12.33
N THR A 229 -1.65 22.88 -12.35
CA THR A 229 -0.88 21.65 -12.10
C THR A 229 -1.04 21.14 -10.66
N GLU A 230 -2.24 21.09 -10.12
CA GLU A 230 -2.50 20.43 -8.84
C GLU A 230 -2.71 18.95 -9.07
N GLN A 231 -1.71 18.16 -8.70
CA GLN A 231 -1.75 16.70 -8.73
C GLN A 231 -2.85 16.21 -7.77
N THR A 232 -3.84 15.50 -8.31
CA THR A 232 -4.81 14.75 -7.51
C THR A 232 -4.15 13.51 -6.92
N GLY A 233 -4.61 13.05 -5.76
CA GLY A 233 -4.07 11.86 -5.12
C GLY A 233 -3.69 12.08 -3.67
N ILE A 234 -2.79 11.25 -3.16
CA ILE A 234 -2.50 11.16 -1.73
C ILE A 234 -1.00 11.31 -1.48
N GLU A 235 -0.63 12.21 -0.57
CA GLU A 235 0.74 12.35 -0.06
C GLU A 235 0.76 12.03 1.43
N HIS A 236 1.58 11.05 1.84
CA HIS A 236 1.80 10.71 3.24
C HIS A 236 3.28 10.87 3.60
N LYS A 237 3.60 11.86 4.43
CA LYS A 237 4.95 12.19 4.92
C LYS A 237 5.08 12.06 6.44
N GLY A 238 3.95 12.03 7.14
CA GLY A 238 3.89 11.94 8.61
C GLY A 238 3.82 10.51 9.12
N SER A 239 3.00 10.27 10.15
CA SER A 239 2.76 8.94 10.70
C SER A 239 1.28 8.57 10.71
N ILE A 240 1.00 7.30 10.39
CA ILE A 240 -0.31 6.67 10.57
C ILE A 240 -0.12 5.44 11.46
N GLN A 241 -0.91 5.34 12.52
CA GLN A 241 -0.91 4.20 13.44
C GLN A 241 -2.33 3.66 13.65
N ALA A 242 -2.53 2.38 13.35
CA ALA A 242 -3.77 1.64 13.56
C ALA A 242 -3.51 0.21 14.07
N ASN A 243 -2.70 0.08 15.14
CA ASN A 243 -2.33 -1.24 15.70
C ASN A 243 -3.57 -2.04 16.10
N GLY A 244 -3.64 -3.31 15.71
CA GLY A 244 -4.81 -4.18 15.86
C GLY A 244 -5.97 -3.80 14.94
N GLY A 245 -5.74 -2.92 13.98
CA GLY A 245 -6.76 -2.33 13.11
C GLY A 245 -6.31 -2.30 11.65
N LYS A 246 -6.85 -1.34 10.89
CA LYS A 246 -6.67 -1.24 9.45
C LYS A 246 -6.22 0.13 8.99
N VAL A 247 -5.38 0.18 7.97
CA VAL A 247 -5.09 1.38 7.19
C VAL A 247 -5.49 1.14 5.74
N LEU A 248 -6.37 1.99 5.21
CA LEU A 248 -6.87 1.93 3.84
C LEU A 248 -6.53 3.23 3.12
N ILE A 249 -5.68 3.17 2.10
CA ILE A 249 -5.32 4.32 1.28
C ILE A 249 -5.77 4.00 -0.13
N SER A 250 -6.81 4.68 -0.63
CA SER A 250 -7.26 4.45 -2.00
C SER A 250 -7.52 5.73 -2.79
N SER A 251 -7.15 5.68 -4.06
CA SER A 251 -7.14 6.82 -4.95
C SER A 251 -7.61 6.46 -6.36
N THR A 252 -8.41 7.33 -6.96
CA THR A 252 -8.75 7.35 -8.40
C THR A 252 -8.51 8.77 -8.93
N SER A 253 -8.64 8.96 -10.25
CA SER A 253 -8.52 10.27 -10.86
C SER A 253 -9.74 11.15 -10.53
N ALA A 254 -9.52 12.34 -9.95
CA ALA A 254 -10.64 13.26 -9.67
C ALA A 254 -11.20 13.95 -10.93
N ARG A 255 -10.48 13.90 -12.07
CA ARG A 255 -10.93 14.37 -13.39
C ARG A 255 -10.31 13.49 -14.47
N SER A 256 -11.02 13.26 -15.57
CA SER A 256 -10.66 12.26 -16.59
C SER A 256 -9.35 12.55 -17.35
N LEU A 257 -8.79 13.76 -17.22
CA LEU A 257 -7.50 14.16 -17.80
C LEU A 257 -6.36 14.25 -16.78
N MET A 258 -6.64 14.05 -15.49
CA MET A 258 -5.65 14.11 -14.41
C MET A 258 -5.18 12.70 -14.06
N LYS A 259 -3.89 12.54 -13.78
CA LYS A 259 -3.36 11.28 -13.22
C LYS A 259 -3.35 11.37 -11.70
N SER A 260 -3.88 10.33 -11.04
CA SER A 260 -3.82 10.17 -9.59
C SER A 260 -2.50 9.49 -9.19
N VAL A 261 -1.82 9.96 -8.14
CA VAL A 261 -0.62 9.30 -7.60
C VAL A 261 -0.72 9.21 -6.09
N ILE A 262 -0.29 8.08 -5.53
CA ILE A 262 -0.10 7.91 -4.09
C ILE A 262 1.41 7.95 -3.82
N ASN A 263 1.86 8.87 -2.96
CA ASN A 263 3.24 8.96 -2.50
C ASN A 263 3.31 8.71 -0.98
N ILE A 264 4.07 7.70 -0.56
CA ILE A 264 4.25 7.30 0.84
C ILE A 264 5.73 7.45 1.21
N ASP A 265 6.06 8.58 1.82
CA ASP A 265 7.39 8.89 2.34
C ASP A 265 7.49 8.66 3.86
N GLY A 266 6.33 8.71 4.54
CA GLY A 266 6.21 8.56 5.98
C GLY A 266 6.04 7.11 6.47
N ASP A 267 5.73 6.98 7.77
CA ASP A 267 5.53 5.69 8.43
C ASP A 267 4.04 5.32 8.45
N ILE A 268 3.72 4.07 8.11
CA ILE A 268 2.40 3.46 8.28
C ILE A 268 2.55 2.19 9.11
N THR A 269 1.86 2.14 10.24
CA THR A 269 1.88 0.98 11.16
C THR A 269 0.47 0.49 11.47
N ALA A 270 0.25 -0.80 11.29
CA ALA A 270 -0.91 -1.54 11.76
C ALA A 270 -0.42 -2.88 12.35
N ASP A 271 0.30 -2.83 13.48
CA ASP A 271 0.85 -4.03 14.09
C ASP A 271 -0.24 -4.94 14.66
N THR A 272 -0.05 -6.25 14.63
CA THR A 272 -0.99 -7.22 15.23
C THR A 272 -1.03 -7.05 16.74
N VAL A 273 -2.23 -6.91 17.30
CA VAL A 273 -2.47 -6.82 18.76
C VAL A 273 -3.42 -7.94 19.16
N ASP A 274 -2.93 -8.84 20.02
CA ASP A 274 -3.62 -10.08 20.39
C ASP A 274 -4.11 -10.84 19.13
N GLU A 275 -5.39 -11.20 19.09
CA GLU A 275 -6.05 -11.87 17.96
C GLU A 275 -6.37 -10.95 16.77
N ASN A 276 -6.14 -9.64 16.89
CA ASN A 276 -6.45 -8.68 15.83
C ASN A 276 -5.23 -8.47 14.92
N THR A 277 -5.19 -9.25 13.84
CA THR A 277 -4.21 -9.11 12.77
C THR A 277 -4.35 -7.76 12.08
N GLY A 278 -3.27 -6.97 12.06
CA GLY A 278 -3.32 -5.67 11.42
C GLY A 278 -3.24 -5.75 9.89
N GLN A 279 -3.88 -4.80 9.22
CA GLN A 279 -4.01 -4.80 7.75
C GLN A 279 -3.68 -3.42 7.18
N ILE A 280 -2.91 -3.39 6.11
CA ILE A 280 -2.60 -2.18 5.34
C ILE A 280 -2.92 -2.46 3.88
N ASP A 281 -3.78 -1.65 3.29
CA ASP A 281 -4.14 -1.71 1.87
C ASP A 281 -3.92 -0.34 1.22
N VAL A 282 -3.04 -0.31 0.22
CA VAL A 282 -2.71 0.87 -0.58
C VAL A 282 -3.10 0.57 -2.03
N GLN A 283 -4.09 1.27 -2.55
CA GLN A 283 -4.64 1.01 -3.88
C GLN A 283 -4.82 2.30 -4.69
N ASN A 284 -4.11 2.42 -5.80
CA ASN A 284 -4.40 3.45 -6.81
C ASN A 284 -5.03 2.80 -8.04
N HIS A 285 -6.30 3.09 -8.32
CA HIS A 285 -7.05 2.40 -9.37
C HIS A 285 -6.61 2.78 -10.79
N ASP A 286 -6.14 4.02 -10.99
CA ASP A 286 -5.86 4.55 -12.35
C ASP A 286 -4.43 5.06 -12.52
N GLY A 287 -3.59 4.96 -11.48
CA GLY A 287 -2.29 5.62 -11.46
C GLY A 287 -1.25 4.95 -10.58
N GLY A 288 -0.12 5.62 -10.40
CA GLY A 288 1.05 5.03 -9.74
C GLY A 288 1.03 5.08 -8.21
N VAL A 289 1.79 4.19 -7.58
CA VAL A 289 2.10 4.20 -6.15
C VAL A 289 3.61 4.26 -5.97
N ASN A 290 4.09 5.29 -5.27
CA ASN A 290 5.50 5.46 -4.94
C ASN A 290 5.69 5.33 -3.43
N ILE A 291 6.63 4.49 -3.00
CA ILE A 291 6.94 4.27 -1.59
C ILE A 291 8.44 4.50 -1.36
N SER A 292 8.74 5.46 -0.48
CA SER A 292 10.09 5.75 0.01
C SER A 292 10.21 5.62 1.53
N GLY A 293 9.08 5.39 2.21
CA GLY A 293 8.97 5.27 3.66
C GLY A 293 8.85 3.83 4.17
N LYS A 294 8.10 3.67 5.27
CA LYS A 294 8.02 2.41 6.02
C LYS A 294 6.57 1.97 6.16
N ILE A 295 6.30 0.71 5.86
CA ILE A 295 4.98 0.09 5.98
C ILE A 295 5.10 -1.18 6.83
N GLN A 296 4.39 -1.23 7.96
CA GLN A 296 4.51 -2.35 8.91
C GLN A 296 3.17 -2.84 9.42
N ALA A 297 3.03 -4.16 9.43
CA ALA A 297 1.99 -4.87 10.14
C ALA A 297 2.63 -6.04 10.89
N VAL A 298 3.46 -5.75 11.90
CA VAL A 298 4.24 -6.82 12.57
C VAL A 298 3.50 -7.42 13.77
N GLY A 299 3.74 -8.71 14.03
CA GLY A 299 3.19 -9.45 15.17
C GLY A 299 4.25 -9.79 16.21
N ASN A 300 4.86 -8.78 16.85
CA ASN A 300 6.00 -9.00 17.75
C ASN A 300 5.64 -9.56 19.14
N ALA A 301 4.37 -9.53 19.54
CA ALA A 301 3.95 -10.06 20.84
C ALA A 301 3.93 -11.60 20.82
N PHE A 302 4.10 -12.21 21.99
CA PHE A 302 4.07 -13.66 22.13
C PHE A 302 2.75 -14.24 21.59
N GLY A 303 2.84 -15.19 20.67
CA GLY A 303 1.69 -15.82 20.03
C GLY A 303 1.13 -15.09 18.81
N ASN A 304 1.67 -13.92 18.45
CA ASN A 304 1.18 -13.15 17.31
C ASN A 304 1.86 -13.56 16.01
N ILE A 305 1.06 -13.60 14.96
CA ILE A 305 1.53 -13.69 13.58
C ILE A 305 1.63 -12.30 12.95
N GLY A 306 2.41 -12.20 11.89
CA GLY A 306 2.46 -11.01 11.05
C GLY A 306 1.11 -10.69 10.40
N GLY A 307 0.94 -9.41 10.06
CA GLY A 307 -0.25 -8.87 9.43
C GLY A 307 -0.31 -9.03 7.91
N GLN A 308 -1.21 -8.28 7.28
CA GLN A 308 -1.34 -8.24 5.83
C GLN A 308 -0.98 -6.86 5.29
N ILE A 309 -0.18 -6.81 4.22
CA ILE A 309 0.15 -5.59 3.47
C ILE A 309 -0.19 -5.83 2.00
N LYS A 310 -1.02 -4.97 1.40
CA LYS A 310 -1.34 -4.95 -0.02
C LYS A 310 -0.97 -3.60 -0.62
N ILE A 311 -0.25 -3.62 -1.74
CA ILE A 311 0.20 -2.41 -2.45
C ILE A 311 -0.08 -2.60 -3.94
N ASN A 312 -1.04 -1.86 -4.46
CA ASN A 312 -1.52 -1.97 -5.83
C ASN A 312 -1.64 -0.60 -6.50
N GLY A 313 -1.20 -0.52 -7.75
CA GLY A 313 -1.30 0.66 -8.58
C GLY A 313 -0.97 0.30 -10.02
N LYS A 314 -1.32 1.14 -10.99
CA LYS A 314 -0.94 0.91 -12.39
C LYS A 314 0.58 0.69 -12.54
N ASN A 315 1.37 1.54 -11.88
CA ASN A 315 2.82 1.37 -11.75
C ASN A 315 3.17 1.45 -10.25
N VAL A 316 3.93 0.50 -9.72
CA VAL A 316 4.40 0.53 -8.33
C VAL A 316 5.92 0.74 -8.31
N LYS A 317 6.38 1.74 -7.58
CA LYS A 317 7.81 1.98 -7.33
C LYS A 317 8.09 1.97 -5.82
N ILE A 318 9.04 1.16 -5.37
CA ILE A 318 9.50 1.12 -3.99
C ILE A 318 11.01 1.36 -3.99
N GLU A 319 11.43 2.43 -3.32
CA GLU A 319 12.80 2.94 -3.39
C GLU A 319 13.34 3.31 -1.99
N ASN A 320 14.51 3.94 -1.92
CA ASN A 320 15.02 4.63 -0.72
C ASN A 320 14.96 3.82 0.59
N LYS A 321 15.77 2.78 0.78
CA LYS A 321 15.86 2.01 2.06
C LYS A 321 14.49 1.63 2.68
N SER A 322 13.43 1.59 1.88
CA SER A 322 12.08 1.35 2.36
C SER A 322 12.00 0.00 3.06
N LEU A 323 11.15 -0.08 4.08
CA LEU A 323 10.90 -1.32 4.80
C LEU A 323 9.41 -1.66 4.74
N ILE A 324 9.11 -2.80 4.11
CA ILE A 324 7.79 -3.42 4.10
C ILE A 324 7.86 -4.66 5.00
N ASN A 325 7.16 -4.66 6.14
CA ASN A 325 7.36 -5.69 7.16
C ASN A 325 6.05 -6.23 7.74
N ALA A 326 5.79 -7.50 7.48
CA ALA A 326 4.73 -8.33 8.04
C ALA A 326 5.32 -9.54 8.79
N SER A 327 6.45 -9.39 9.48
CA SER A 327 7.01 -10.48 10.31
C SER A 327 6.20 -10.65 11.61
N GLY A 328 6.20 -11.86 12.18
CA GLY A 328 5.57 -12.15 13.47
C GLY A 328 6.37 -13.13 14.33
N GLU A 329 6.02 -13.21 15.60
CA GLU A 329 6.73 -14.04 16.57
C GLU A 329 6.49 -15.53 16.35
N THR A 330 5.24 -15.90 16.05
CA THR A 330 4.83 -17.30 15.85
C THR A 330 4.39 -17.63 14.41
N GLY A 331 4.70 -16.75 13.45
CA GLY A 331 4.37 -16.92 12.04
C GLY A 331 4.57 -15.62 11.25
N GLY A 332 5.05 -15.72 10.02
CA GLY A 332 5.05 -14.60 9.09
C GLY A 332 3.64 -14.23 8.61
N GLY A 333 3.47 -12.99 8.18
CA GLY A 333 2.25 -12.46 7.57
C GLY A 333 2.28 -12.53 6.05
N GLN A 334 1.44 -11.73 5.40
CA GLN A 334 1.31 -11.71 3.93
C GLN A 334 1.64 -10.33 3.36
N ILE A 335 2.39 -10.31 2.26
CA ILE A 335 2.70 -9.09 1.50
C ILE A 335 2.37 -9.32 0.02
N LEU A 336 1.49 -8.51 -0.55
CA LEU A 336 1.12 -8.55 -1.97
C LEU A 336 1.45 -7.21 -2.62
N ILE A 337 2.23 -7.23 -3.69
CA ILE A 337 2.65 -6.03 -4.43
C ILE A 337 2.33 -6.23 -5.91
N GLY A 338 1.44 -5.41 -6.44
CA GLY A 338 0.91 -5.50 -7.80
C GLY A 338 -0.01 -6.70 -8.07
N ALA A 339 -0.33 -7.44 -7.01
CA ALA A 339 -1.14 -8.64 -7.00
C ALA A 339 -2.38 -8.48 -6.10
N ASN A 340 -3.46 -9.17 -6.46
CA ASN A 340 -4.57 -9.43 -5.56
C ASN A 340 -4.92 -10.91 -5.56
N PHE A 341 -5.25 -11.44 -4.37
CA PHE A 341 -5.88 -12.75 -4.25
C PHE A 341 -7.39 -12.55 -4.24
N SER A 342 -8.06 -12.85 -5.35
CA SER A 342 -9.51 -12.99 -5.40
C SER A 342 -9.87 -14.44 -5.70
N GLU A 343 -10.55 -15.11 -4.77
CA GLU A 343 -11.29 -16.37 -4.96
C GLU A 343 -10.69 -17.45 -5.90
N LYS A 344 -9.37 -17.69 -5.81
CA LYS A 344 -8.56 -18.72 -6.52
C LYS A 344 -7.87 -18.28 -7.82
N GLU A 345 -7.91 -17.01 -8.19
CA GLU A 345 -7.09 -16.48 -9.27
C GLU A 345 -6.31 -15.25 -8.79
N LEU A 346 -5.07 -15.14 -9.27
CA LEU A 346 -4.27 -13.93 -9.10
C LEU A 346 -4.86 -12.88 -10.05
N ASP A 347 -5.63 -11.93 -9.50
CA ASP A 347 -6.13 -10.81 -10.27
C ASP A 347 -5.05 -9.72 -10.29
N ASN A 348 -4.73 -9.31 -11.49
CA ASN A 348 -3.59 -8.48 -11.82
C ASN A 348 -3.97 -7.01 -11.76
N PHE A 349 -3.26 -6.22 -10.95
CA PHE A 349 -3.54 -4.79 -10.77
C PHE A 349 -2.46 -3.88 -11.38
N SER A 350 -1.22 -4.35 -11.51
CA SER A 350 -0.08 -3.53 -11.94
C SER A 350 0.42 -3.87 -13.33
N GLU A 351 0.66 -2.84 -14.14
CA GLU A 351 1.44 -2.97 -15.39
C GLU A 351 2.92 -3.14 -15.08
N THR A 352 3.48 -2.36 -14.15
CA THR A 352 4.89 -2.48 -13.75
C THR A 352 5.08 -2.44 -12.24
N VAL A 353 6.08 -3.17 -11.75
CA VAL A 353 6.58 -3.09 -10.38
C VAL A 353 8.11 -2.93 -10.40
N GLU A 354 8.63 -1.89 -9.75
CA GLU A 354 10.07 -1.65 -9.58
C GLU A 354 10.42 -1.54 -8.10
N ILE A 355 11.39 -2.34 -7.66
CA ILE A 355 11.86 -2.38 -6.27
C ILE A 355 13.39 -2.28 -6.25
N ASP A 356 13.90 -1.19 -5.67
CA ASP A 356 15.32 -0.86 -5.66
C ASP A 356 16.15 -1.72 -4.69
N GLN A 357 17.47 -1.70 -4.89
CA GLN A 357 18.45 -2.53 -4.17
C GLN A 357 18.44 -2.38 -2.65
N GLU A 358 18.16 -1.18 -2.15
CA GLU A 358 18.19 -0.91 -0.71
C GLU A 358 16.88 -1.26 0.02
N VAL A 359 15.84 -1.67 -0.71
CA VAL A 359 14.54 -2.01 -0.14
C VAL A 359 14.59 -3.36 0.60
N SER A 360 13.92 -3.44 1.75
CA SER A 360 13.76 -4.67 2.52
C SER A 360 12.30 -5.06 2.69
N ILE A 361 11.97 -6.30 2.36
CA ILE A 361 10.63 -6.88 2.48
C ILE A 361 10.71 -8.09 3.39
N LYS A 362 9.89 -8.13 4.45
CA LYS A 362 10.01 -9.13 5.51
C LYS A 362 8.68 -9.74 5.92
N ALA A 363 8.59 -11.06 5.90
CA ALA A 363 7.49 -11.85 6.44
C ALA A 363 8.05 -13.04 7.24
N ASN A 364 8.98 -12.78 8.16
CA ASN A 364 9.61 -13.86 8.93
C ASN A 364 8.71 -14.35 10.07
N ALA A 365 8.83 -15.63 10.41
CA ALA A 365 8.59 -16.12 11.75
C ALA A 365 9.87 -15.95 12.59
N VAL A 366 9.77 -15.31 13.75
CA VAL A 366 10.94 -15.01 14.59
C VAL A 366 11.28 -16.19 15.52
N GLN A 367 10.34 -16.64 16.33
CA GLN A 367 10.58 -17.69 17.32
C GLN A 367 10.11 -19.07 16.84
N SER A 368 8.87 -19.17 16.35
CA SER A 368 8.25 -20.42 15.92
C SER A 368 7.29 -20.18 14.75
N GLY A 369 6.82 -21.24 14.11
CA GLY A 369 5.91 -21.15 12.98
C GLY A 369 6.61 -20.86 11.67
N SER A 370 5.86 -20.94 10.58
CA SER A 370 6.42 -20.79 9.24
C SER A 370 6.62 -19.33 8.86
N GLY A 371 7.59 -19.09 7.97
CA GLY A 371 7.67 -17.84 7.23
C GLY A 371 6.38 -17.59 6.45
N GLY A 372 6.13 -16.32 6.16
CA GLY A 372 4.92 -15.86 5.49
C GLY A 372 5.02 -15.86 3.97
N ASP A 373 4.01 -15.29 3.33
CA ASP A 373 3.86 -15.28 1.88
C ASP A 373 4.13 -13.89 1.31
N ILE A 374 4.96 -13.82 0.27
CA ILE A 374 5.27 -12.57 -0.43
C ILE A 374 5.06 -12.79 -1.93
N VAL A 375 4.17 -12.02 -2.53
CA VAL A 375 3.90 -12.08 -3.98
C VAL A 375 4.14 -10.73 -4.60
N ILE A 376 5.00 -10.69 -5.62
CA ILE A 376 5.32 -9.49 -6.40
C ILE A 376 5.08 -9.81 -7.87
N TRP A 377 4.14 -9.08 -8.47
CA TRP A 377 3.61 -9.46 -9.79
C TRP A 377 3.28 -8.23 -10.66
N SER A 378 3.46 -8.35 -11.98
CA SER A 378 3.01 -7.33 -12.95
C SER A 378 2.67 -7.89 -14.36
N ASP A 379 1.83 -7.17 -15.10
CA ASP A 379 1.37 -7.54 -16.46
C ASP A 379 2.44 -7.30 -17.54
N VAL A 380 3.38 -6.40 -17.28
CA VAL A 380 4.44 -6.02 -18.21
C VAL A 380 5.80 -6.35 -17.63
N MET A 381 6.25 -5.63 -16.60
CA MET A 381 7.63 -5.74 -16.13
C MET A 381 7.72 -5.67 -14.61
N THR A 382 8.32 -6.72 -14.03
CA THR A 382 8.73 -6.73 -12.62
C THR A 382 10.24 -6.62 -12.55
N LYS A 383 10.76 -5.56 -11.93
CA LYS A 383 12.17 -5.39 -11.59
C LYS A 383 12.35 -5.47 -10.08
N PHE A 384 13.18 -6.42 -9.65
CA PHE A 384 13.46 -6.64 -8.24
C PHE A 384 14.97 -6.71 -7.96
N ASP A 385 15.49 -5.66 -7.31
CA ASP A 385 16.88 -5.56 -6.88
C ASP A 385 17.03 -5.65 -5.34
N GLY A 386 15.90 -5.59 -4.61
CA GLY A 386 15.87 -5.52 -3.14
C GLY A 386 16.16 -6.83 -2.39
N GLN A 387 15.78 -6.87 -1.11
CA GLN A 387 15.99 -8.02 -0.23
C GLN A 387 14.68 -8.52 0.37
N ILE A 388 14.38 -9.80 0.17
CA ILE A 388 13.23 -10.49 0.76
C ILE A 388 13.70 -11.49 1.82
N SER A 389 12.98 -11.54 2.95
CA SER A 389 13.11 -12.62 3.93
C SER A 389 11.75 -13.10 4.42
N ALA A 390 11.48 -14.40 4.31
CA ALA A 390 10.35 -15.07 4.92
C ALA A 390 10.83 -16.38 5.54
N ARG A 391 11.67 -16.26 6.57
CA ARG A 391 12.31 -17.39 7.24
C ARG A 391 11.35 -18.10 8.20
N GLY A 392 11.54 -19.41 8.34
CA GLY A 392 10.91 -20.20 9.39
C GLY A 392 11.48 -19.86 10.76
N GLY A 393 10.67 -20.09 11.80
CA GLY A 393 11.02 -19.78 13.19
C GLY A 393 12.27 -20.52 13.68
N ALA A 394 12.95 -19.93 14.66
CA ALA A 394 14.17 -20.50 15.23
C ALA A 394 13.98 -21.88 15.90
N VAL A 395 12.76 -22.17 16.40
CA VAL A 395 12.45 -23.40 17.15
C VAL A 395 11.74 -24.44 16.27
N ASN A 396 10.88 -24.01 15.37
CA ASN A 396 10.13 -24.85 14.43
C ASN A 396 9.55 -23.98 13.31
N GLY A 397 9.00 -24.66 12.30
CA GLY A 397 8.29 -24.05 11.19
C GLY A 397 9.14 -23.96 9.94
N ASP A 398 8.45 -23.96 8.81
CA ASP A 398 9.06 -24.01 7.49
C ASP A 398 9.38 -22.60 6.99
N GLY A 399 10.21 -22.47 5.96
CA GLY A 399 10.38 -21.22 5.26
C GLY A 399 9.09 -20.86 4.54
N GLY A 400 8.91 -19.56 4.29
CA GLY A 400 7.73 -19.02 3.62
C GLY A 400 7.77 -19.20 2.10
N PHE A 401 6.80 -18.58 1.44
CA PHE A 401 6.68 -18.58 0.00
C PHE A 401 7.00 -17.19 -0.56
N VAL A 402 7.74 -17.16 -1.67
CA VAL A 402 7.99 -15.95 -2.45
C VAL A 402 7.69 -16.22 -3.92
N GLU A 403 6.87 -15.38 -4.53
CA GLU A 403 6.68 -15.33 -5.98
C GLU A 403 7.20 -14.00 -6.54
N LEU A 404 8.07 -14.09 -7.55
CA LEU A 404 8.49 -12.97 -8.38
C LEU A 404 8.09 -13.28 -9.82
N SER A 405 7.12 -12.56 -10.35
CA SER A 405 6.61 -12.80 -11.71
C SER A 405 6.37 -11.50 -12.45
N GLY A 406 6.55 -11.56 -13.76
CA GLY A 406 6.16 -10.51 -14.70
C GLY A 406 5.74 -11.19 -16.00
N LYS A 407 4.51 -10.94 -16.43
CA LYS A 407 3.89 -11.68 -17.53
C LYS A 407 4.62 -11.52 -18.86
N LYS A 408 5.23 -10.35 -19.10
CA LYS A 408 6.07 -10.10 -20.29
C LYS A 408 7.55 -10.11 -19.98
N GLY A 409 7.97 -9.53 -18.86
CA GLY A 409 9.37 -9.45 -18.46
C GLY A 409 9.58 -9.48 -16.96
N LEU A 410 10.70 -10.08 -16.56
CA LEU A 410 11.19 -10.14 -15.19
C LEU A 410 12.67 -9.76 -15.20
N ALA A 411 13.08 -8.88 -14.29
CA ALA A 411 14.49 -8.60 -14.00
C ALA A 411 14.72 -8.85 -12.52
N TYR A 412 15.70 -9.70 -12.20
CA TYR A 412 15.95 -10.15 -10.84
C TYR A 412 17.44 -10.11 -10.48
N ASN A 413 17.84 -9.10 -9.69
CA ASN A 413 19.18 -9.03 -9.10
C ASN A 413 19.17 -9.01 -7.56
N GLY A 414 17.98 -8.96 -6.95
CA GLY A 414 17.81 -8.93 -5.50
C GLY A 414 18.18 -10.23 -4.81
N ARG A 415 17.87 -10.36 -3.52
CA ARG A 415 18.15 -11.57 -2.72
C ARG A 415 16.93 -12.06 -1.99
N VAL A 416 16.75 -13.38 -1.93
CA VAL A 416 15.66 -14.01 -1.20
C VAL A 416 16.23 -14.96 -0.13
N ASN A 417 15.71 -14.90 1.09
CA ASN A 417 16.06 -15.82 2.18
C ASN A 417 14.81 -16.48 2.79
N LEU A 418 14.65 -17.77 2.49
CA LEU A 418 13.55 -18.61 2.96
C LEU A 418 14.06 -19.79 3.79
N SER A 419 15.21 -19.60 4.44
CA SER A 419 15.79 -20.61 5.32
C SER A 419 14.87 -20.91 6.51
N ALA A 420 14.89 -22.17 6.95
CA ALA A 420 14.18 -22.64 8.12
C ALA A 420 15.15 -23.45 8.99
N PRO A 421 15.60 -22.94 10.15
CA PRO A 421 16.57 -23.64 10.99
C PRO A 421 16.06 -24.97 11.55
N SER A 422 14.75 -25.16 11.64
CA SER A 422 14.11 -26.33 12.27
C SER A 422 12.86 -26.78 11.49
N GLY A 423 12.89 -26.63 10.17
CA GLY A 423 11.81 -27.00 9.25
C GLY A 423 12.33 -27.18 7.83
N ASN A 424 11.40 -27.38 6.89
CA ASN A 424 11.70 -27.38 5.46
C ASN A 424 11.98 -25.95 5.01
N ARG A 425 12.86 -25.78 4.03
CA ARG A 425 13.05 -24.45 3.43
C ARG A 425 11.83 -24.04 2.64
N GLY A 426 11.67 -22.74 2.53
CA GLY A 426 10.62 -22.14 1.74
C GLY A 426 10.92 -22.16 0.24
N LEU A 427 9.92 -21.75 -0.52
CA LEU A 427 9.92 -21.82 -1.98
C LEU A 427 10.00 -20.42 -2.59
N LEU A 428 10.97 -20.25 -3.49
CA LEU A 428 11.01 -19.14 -4.45
C LEU A 428 10.45 -19.61 -5.79
N LEU A 429 9.35 -19.00 -6.23
CA LEU A 429 8.76 -19.18 -7.56
C LEU A 429 9.16 -18.01 -8.47
N LEU A 430 9.76 -18.33 -9.61
CA LEU A 430 10.01 -17.43 -10.71
C LEU A 430 9.11 -17.85 -11.88
N ASP A 431 8.17 -17.00 -12.30
CA ASP A 431 7.18 -17.34 -13.34
C ASP A 431 7.09 -16.34 -14.52
N PRO A 432 8.12 -16.19 -15.37
CA PRO A 432 8.09 -15.37 -16.58
C PRO A 432 7.65 -16.14 -17.85
N LYS A 433 7.69 -15.48 -19.01
CA LYS A 433 7.38 -16.13 -20.30
C LYS A 433 8.40 -17.19 -20.71
N ASN A 434 9.67 -16.80 -20.80
CA ASN A 434 10.80 -17.67 -21.08
C ASN A 434 11.89 -17.48 -20.02
N ILE A 435 12.64 -18.53 -19.70
CA ILE A 435 13.79 -18.47 -18.80
C ILE A 435 15.03 -18.96 -19.54
N VAL A 436 16.13 -18.20 -19.42
CA VAL A 436 17.45 -18.65 -19.85
C VAL A 436 18.41 -18.58 -18.66
N VAL A 437 19.04 -19.71 -18.37
CA VAL A 437 20.04 -19.87 -17.31
C VAL A 437 21.42 -19.91 -17.96
N GLY A 438 22.21 -18.86 -17.77
CA GLY A 438 23.55 -18.74 -18.34
C GLY A 438 24.04 -17.30 -18.44
N THR A 439 25.24 -17.12 -18.99
CA THR A 439 25.80 -15.80 -19.28
C THR A 439 25.43 -15.45 -20.72
N ILE A 440 24.26 -14.86 -20.93
CA ILE A 440 24.02 -14.19 -22.22
C ILE A 440 24.87 -12.92 -22.21
N ASN A 441 25.45 -12.59 -23.37
CA ASN A 441 25.99 -11.25 -23.61
C ASN A 441 24.99 -10.23 -23.09
N THR A 442 25.28 -9.63 -21.94
CA THR A 442 24.59 -8.44 -21.45
C THR A 442 24.95 -7.33 -22.43
N ASN A 443 24.26 -7.26 -23.57
CA ASN A 443 23.76 -5.96 -23.96
C ASN A 443 22.73 -5.68 -22.85
N ASP A 444 23.13 -5.01 -21.79
CA ASP A 444 23.31 -3.60 -21.94
C ASP A 444 24.34 -2.91 -21.02
N GLU A 445 24.71 -1.70 -21.44
CA GLU A 445 25.22 -0.64 -20.59
C GLU A 445 24.05 0.09 -19.87
N GLN A 446 22.92 -0.57 -19.55
CA GLN A 446 21.70 0.04 -18.94
C GLN A 446 21.56 -0.21 -17.43
N LEU A 447 22.62 -0.67 -16.75
CA LEU A 447 22.72 -0.61 -15.30
C LEU A 447 23.31 0.72 -14.78
N ASP A 448 23.66 1.67 -15.64
CA ASP A 448 24.42 2.88 -15.27
C ASP A 448 23.60 4.19 -15.26
N ASP A 449 22.29 4.20 -15.57
CA ASP A 449 21.47 5.44 -15.57
C ASP A 449 20.30 5.45 -14.57
N GLN A 450 20.09 4.37 -13.82
CA GLN A 450 19.05 4.22 -12.78
C GLN A 450 17.61 4.55 -13.24
N ASN A 451 17.31 4.53 -14.54
CA ASN A 451 15.97 4.77 -15.06
C ASN A 451 15.60 3.75 -16.14
N ILE A 452 14.68 2.83 -15.84
CA ILE A 452 14.03 2.04 -16.88
C ILE A 452 12.81 2.82 -17.36
N LEU A 453 12.92 3.45 -18.53
CA LEU A 453 11.78 4.02 -19.23
C LEU A 453 11.05 2.90 -19.99
N ILE A 454 9.72 2.99 -20.06
CA ILE A 454 8.77 2.05 -20.69
C ILE A 454 9.07 1.80 -22.20
N ASP A 455 10.05 2.47 -22.80
CA ASP A 455 10.42 2.38 -24.22
C ASP A 455 11.65 1.47 -24.50
N ASP A 456 12.24 0.87 -23.46
CA ASP A 456 13.22 -0.20 -23.64
C ASP A 456 12.52 -1.52 -23.93
N SER A 457 12.97 -2.21 -24.98
CA SER A 457 12.35 -3.46 -25.42
C SER A 457 12.28 -4.46 -24.27
N VAL A 458 11.06 -4.87 -23.91
CA VAL A 458 10.84 -5.99 -23.00
C VAL A 458 11.45 -7.23 -23.66
N ASP A 459 12.64 -7.64 -23.22
CA ASP A 459 13.20 -8.93 -23.67
C ASP A 459 12.19 -10.01 -23.24
N GLU A 460 11.79 -10.86 -24.19
CA GLU A 460 10.88 -11.96 -23.89
C GLU A 460 11.56 -13.03 -23.03
N ASN A 461 12.89 -12.98 -22.89
CA ASN A 461 13.69 -13.87 -22.07
C ASN A 461 14.01 -13.24 -20.72
N PHE A 462 13.60 -13.93 -19.64
CA PHE A 462 14.19 -13.70 -18.33
C PHE A 462 15.54 -14.42 -18.25
N ASN A 463 16.60 -13.64 -18.07
CA ASN A 463 17.96 -14.16 -17.96
C ASN A 463 18.38 -14.22 -16.49
N ILE A 464 18.79 -15.39 -16.02
CA ILE A 464 19.35 -15.59 -14.68
C ILE A 464 20.77 -16.15 -14.79
N SER A 465 21.71 -15.50 -14.11
CA SER A 465 23.10 -15.95 -14.10
C SER A 465 23.26 -17.21 -13.25
N ILE A 466 24.27 -18.02 -13.57
CA ILE A 466 24.61 -19.24 -12.81
C ILE A 466 24.93 -18.91 -11.35
N ALA A 467 25.70 -17.85 -11.11
CA ALA A 467 26.05 -17.42 -9.76
C ALA A 467 24.80 -17.04 -8.94
N LYS A 468 23.83 -16.36 -9.57
CA LYS A 468 22.57 -15.99 -8.92
C LYS A 468 21.73 -17.22 -8.58
N LEU A 469 21.57 -18.17 -9.50
CA LEU A 469 20.83 -19.40 -9.23
C LEU A 469 21.45 -20.22 -8.09
N ILE A 470 22.78 -20.37 -8.08
CA ILE A 470 23.49 -21.09 -7.01
C ILE A 470 23.32 -20.38 -5.65
N GLU A 471 23.32 -19.04 -5.62
CA GLU A 471 23.03 -18.25 -4.41
C GLU A 471 21.61 -18.53 -3.90
N GLU A 472 20.60 -18.55 -4.77
CA GLU A 472 19.21 -18.80 -4.36
C GLU A 472 19.00 -20.23 -3.84
N LEU A 473 19.61 -21.22 -4.48
CA LEU A 473 19.55 -22.62 -4.03
C LEU A 473 20.19 -22.86 -2.64
N ASN A 474 21.06 -21.95 -2.18
CA ASN A 474 21.53 -21.98 -0.79
C ASN A 474 20.49 -21.46 0.22
N ASN A 475 19.55 -20.64 -0.22
CA ASN A 475 18.64 -19.91 0.65
C ASN A 475 17.16 -20.36 0.56
N ALA A 476 16.80 -21.11 -0.47
CA ALA A 476 15.45 -21.60 -0.73
C ALA A 476 15.45 -22.88 -1.59
N ASP A 477 14.29 -23.52 -1.68
CA ASP A 477 13.95 -24.32 -2.86
C ASP A 477 13.53 -23.35 -3.98
N VAL A 478 13.90 -23.64 -5.23
CA VAL A 478 13.64 -22.77 -6.37
C VAL A 478 12.76 -23.50 -7.38
N THR A 479 11.64 -22.89 -7.75
CA THR A 479 10.83 -23.30 -8.90
C THR A 479 10.95 -22.25 -9.99
N MET A 480 11.43 -22.68 -11.15
CA MET A 480 11.38 -21.94 -12.39
C MET A 480 10.19 -22.45 -13.20
N GLN A 481 9.15 -21.64 -13.28
CA GLN A 481 7.98 -21.90 -14.08
C GLN A 481 8.03 -20.98 -15.30
N ALA A 482 7.85 -21.49 -16.50
CA ALA A 482 7.82 -20.65 -17.69
C ALA A 482 6.63 -21.06 -18.57
N SER A 483 5.88 -20.07 -19.03
CA SER A 483 4.73 -20.33 -19.90
C SER A 483 5.12 -20.85 -21.29
N ALA A 484 6.36 -20.63 -21.73
CA ALA A 484 6.86 -21.06 -23.04
C ALA A 484 8.06 -22.01 -22.96
N SER A 485 9.21 -21.55 -22.45
CA SER A 485 10.44 -22.37 -22.45
C SER A 485 11.42 -22.06 -21.32
N ILE A 486 12.23 -23.06 -20.97
CA ILE A 486 13.41 -22.91 -20.10
C ILE A 486 14.62 -23.42 -20.86
N SER A 487 15.71 -22.66 -20.91
CA SER A 487 16.98 -23.08 -21.53
C SER A 487 18.15 -22.97 -20.57
N ILE A 488 18.91 -24.07 -20.43
CA ILE A 488 20.12 -24.15 -19.62
C ILE A 488 21.32 -24.09 -20.57
N GLU A 489 21.90 -22.90 -20.69
CA GLU A 489 22.96 -22.59 -21.67
C GLU A 489 24.37 -22.72 -21.08
N GLU A 490 24.47 -22.76 -19.75
CA GLU A 490 25.73 -22.94 -19.03
C GLU A 490 25.63 -23.97 -17.92
N LYS A 491 26.77 -24.53 -17.54
CA LYS A 491 26.86 -25.53 -16.47
C LYS A 491 26.38 -24.92 -15.15
N VAL A 492 25.32 -25.49 -14.58
CA VAL A 492 24.87 -25.20 -13.22
C VAL A 492 25.57 -26.18 -12.28
N ASP A 493 26.43 -25.70 -11.39
CA ASP A 493 27.12 -26.54 -10.41
C ASP A 493 26.89 -26.03 -8.98
N ALA A 494 25.82 -26.53 -8.37
CA ALA A 494 25.47 -26.29 -6.97
C ALA A 494 25.82 -27.50 -6.08
N SER A 495 26.74 -28.37 -6.52
CA SER A 495 27.15 -29.56 -5.74
C SER A 495 27.88 -29.22 -4.44
N GLU A 496 28.54 -28.06 -4.38
CA GLU A 496 29.24 -27.56 -3.19
C GLU A 496 28.33 -26.74 -2.26
N ASN A 497 27.05 -26.54 -2.60
CA ASN A 497 26.13 -25.83 -1.73
C ASN A 497 25.98 -26.55 -0.40
N ILE A 498 26.15 -25.81 0.70
CA ILE A 498 26.03 -26.38 2.05
C ILE A 498 24.60 -26.79 2.40
N ASN A 499 23.61 -26.17 1.74
CA ASN A 499 22.20 -26.43 1.92
C ASN A 499 21.64 -27.18 0.71
N LEU A 500 20.71 -28.11 0.94
CA LEU A 500 20.22 -29.07 -0.06
C LEU A 500 19.21 -28.48 -1.06
N GLY A 501 19.52 -27.36 -1.74
CA GLY A 501 18.66 -26.63 -2.70
C GLY A 501 17.94 -27.52 -3.72
N ASN A 502 16.60 -27.64 -3.64
CA ASN A 502 15.86 -28.30 -4.72
C ASN A 502 15.63 -27.31 -5.86
N LEU A 503 15.78 -27.78 -7.10
CA LEU A 503 15.44 -27.03 -8.30
C LEU A 503 14.30 -27.74 -9.03
N THR A 504 13.17 -27.07 -9.19
CA THR A 504 12.06 -27.53 -10.02
C THR A 504 12.01 -26.71 -11.30
N LEU A 505 11.97 -27.37 -12.46
CA LEU A 505 11.76 -26.72 -13.75
C LEU A 505 10.41 -27.15 -14.32
N THR A 506 9.58 -26.17 -14.68
CA THR A 506 8.26 -26.39 -15.28
C THR A 506 8.09 -25.51 -16.51
N ALA A 507 8.10 -26.10 -17.70
CA ALA A 507 7.78 -25.41 -18.95
C ALA A 507 7.37 -26.39 -20.05
N PRO A 508 6.56 -25.98 -21.05
CA PRO A 508 6.24 -26.83 -22.19
C PRO A 508 7.48 -27.41 -22.89
N ILE A 509 8.55 -26.61 -23.00
CA ILE A 509 9.81 -27.00 -23.63
C ILE A 509 10.97 -26.67 -22.69
N ILE A 510 11.84 -27.65 -22.44
CA ILE A 510 13.10 -27.45 -21.71
C ILE A 510 14.29 -27.80 -22.62
N ASN A 511 15.24 -26.89 -22.78
CA ASN A 511 16.49 -27.11 -23.50
C ASN A 511 17.65 -27.26 -22.51
N LEU A 512 18.24 -28.45 -22.41
CA LEU A 512 19.40 -28.75 -21.57
C LEU A 512 20.67 -28.75 -22.42
N ASN A 513 21.21 -27.58 -22.74
CA ASN A 513 22.43 -27.46 -23.54
C ASN A 513 23.70 -27.75 -22.72
N GLU A 514 23.63 -27.60 -21.40
CA GLU A 514 24.72 -27.87 -20.45
C GLU A 514 24.24 -28.67 -19.23
N LYS A 515 25.20 -29.05 -18.37
CA LYS A 515 24.97 -29.94 -17.22
C LYS A 515 24.42 -29.19 -16.00
N ILE A 516 23.55 -29.86 -15.25
CA ILE A 516 23.11 -29.44 -13.91
C ILE A 516 23.62 -30.44 -12.89
N TYR A 517 24.32 -29.97 -11.87
CA TYR A 517 24.75 -30.72 -10.70
C TYR A 517 24.22 -30.02 -9.45
N LEU A 518 23.44 -30.73 -8.63
CA LEU A 518 22.84 -30.19 -7.41
C LEU A 518 23.26 -31.04 -6.21
N ASN A 519 23.39 -30.41 -5.05
CA ASN A 519 23.41 -31.13 -3.78
C ASN A 519 21.99 -31.51 -3.31
N GLY A 520 20.96 -30.77 -3.75
CA GLY A 520 19.55 -31.14 -3.59
C GLY A 520 18.99 -31.89 -4.80
N GLU A 521 17.66 -31.97 -4.91
CA GLU A 521 16.97 -32.70 -5.98
C GLU A 521 16.67 -31.80 -7.20
N LEU A 522 16.79 -32.37 -8.41
CA LEU A 522 16.25 -31.79 -9.64
C LEU A 522 14.87 -32.40 -9.92
N LYS A 523 13.85 -31.57 -10.17
CA LYS A 523 12.46 -32.00 -10.35
C LYS A 523 11.82 -31.41 -11.59
N GLY A 524 11.02 -32.21 -12.29
CA GLY A 524 10.15 -31.76 -13.37
C GLY A 524 8.72 -31.49 -12.91
N GLY A 525 8.09 -30.44 -13.45
CA GLY A 525 6.66 -30.22 -13.33
C GLY A 525 5.83 -30.99 -14.35
N GLU A 526 4.51 -31.13 -14.10
CA GLU A 526 3.58 -31.85 -14.98
C GLU A 526 3.48 -31.26 -16.41
N GLY A 527 3.82 -29.97 -16.57
CA GLY A 527 3.80 -29.26 -17.84
C GLY A 527 4.94 -29.60 -18.81
N ASN A 528 5.91 -30.41 -18.40
CA ASN A 528 7.13 -30.69 -19.17
C ASN A 528 6.87 -31.65 -20.33
N ASN A 529 6.48 -31.11 -21.49
CA ASN A 529 6.09 -31.90 -22.67
C ASN A 529 7.28 -32.38 -23.51
N SER A 530 8.36 -31.60 -23.54
CA SER A 530 9.56 -31.96 -24.30
C SER A 530 10.81 -31.46 -23.59
N VAL A 531 11.79 -32.36 -23.43
CA VAL A 531 13.12 -32.01 -22.94
C VAL A 531 14.15 -32.32 -24.03
N ASN A 532 14.84 -31.30 -24.53
CA ASN A 532 15.89 -31.40 -25.53
C ASN A 532 17.25 -31.43 -24.85
N VAL A 533 18.07 -32.45 -25.11
CA VAL A 533 19.41 -32.59 -24.52
C VAL A 533 20.45 -32.23 -25.58
N GLY A 534 21.15 -31.13 -25.35
CA GLY A 534 22.25 -30.67 -26.19
C GLY A 534 23.49 -31.55 -26.06
N ALA A 535 24.52 -31.26 -26.86
CA ALA A 535 25.72 -32.11 -26.95
C ALA A 535 26.55 -32.21 -25.66
N LYS A 536 26.33 -31.28 -24.70
CA LYS A 536 27.00 -31.27 -23.40
C LYS A 536 26.04 -31.51 -22.22
N GLY A 537 24.74 -31.66 -22.49
CA GLY A 537 23.74 -31.95 -21.46
C GLY A 537 23.86 -33.38 -20.91
N LEU A 538 23.07 -33.67 -19.88
CA LEU A 538 22.95 -35.01 -19.27
C LEU A 538 21.57 -35.58 -19.56
N ILE A 539 21.50 -36.84 -19.99
CA ILE A 539 20.24 -37.56 -20.18
C ILE A 539 19.59 -37.83 -18.83
N GLY A 540 20.37 -38.06 -17.77
CA GLY A 540 19.85 -38.20 -16.41
C GLY A 540 19.00 -36.99 -15.99
N ASN A 541 19.50 -35.78 -16.22
CA ASN A 541 18.75 -34.55 -15.92
C ASN A 541 17.44 -34.47 -16.73
N ALA A 542 17.46 -34.93 -17.99
CA ALA A 542 16.25 -34.95 -18.81
C ALA A 542 15.20 -35.93 -18.29
N ILE A 543 15.64 -37.08 -17.76
CA ILE A 543 14.78 -38.07 -17.13
C ILE A 543 14.15 -37.49 -15.86
N ASP A 544 14.91 -36.79 -15.02
CA ASP A 544 14.40 -36.15 -13.80
C ASP A 544 13.31 -35.12 -14.11
N LEU A 545 13.48 -34.39 -15.22
CA LEU A 545 12.62 -33.28 -15.63
C LEU A 545 11.41 -33.67 -16.47
N ILE A 546 11.47 -34.73 -17.27
CA ILE A 546 10.37 -35.05 -18.20
C ILE A 546 9.13 -35.53 -17.44
N ALA A 547 7.95 -35.05 -17.84
CA ALA A 547 6.69 -35.59 -17.31
C ALA A 547 6.41 -36.99 -17.91
N GLU A 548 5.58 -37.78 -17.23
CA GLU A 548 5.28 -39.16 -17.64
C GLU A 548 4.69 -39.20 -19.07
N ASN A 549 5.14 -40.16 -19.88
CA ASN A 549 4.70 -40.35 -21.27
C ASN A 549 4.98 -39.16 -22.22
N LYS A 550 6.00 -38.34 -21.91
CA LYS A 550 6.46 -37.23 -22.77
C LYS A 550 7.82 -37.53 -23.42
N THR A 551 8.31 -36.60 -24.24
CA THR A 551 9.43 -36.86 -25.17
C THR A 551 10.75 -36.25 -24.69
N ILE A 552 11.81 -37.06 -24.65
CA ILE A 552 13.20 -36.60 -24.57
C ILE A 552 13.81 -36.64 -25.97
N ASN A 553 14.34 -35.52 -26.46
CA ASN A 553 15.07 -35.44 -27.72
C ASN A 553 16.56 -35.33 -27.46
N LEU A 554 17.37 -36.15 -28.14
CA LEU A 554 18.82 -36.16 -27.96
C LEU A 554 19.51 -35.64 -29.21
N VAL A 555 20.44 -34.69 -29.06
CA VAL A 555 21.35 -34.31 -30.13
C VAL A 555 22.27 -35.49 -30.46
N ALA A 556 22.54 -35.71 -31.75
CA ALA A 556 23.43 -36.79 -32.20
C ALA A 556 24.87 -36.56 -31.71
N THR A 557 25.24 -37.21 -30.60
CA THR A 557 26.57 -37.20 -30.00
C THR A 557 26.79 -38.47 -29.15
N THR A 558 27.95 -38.58 -28.50
CA THR A 558 28.21 -39.57 -27.46
C THR A 558 27.90 -38.98 -26.09
N TYR A 559 27.02 -39.64 -25.34
CA TYR A 559 26.76 -39.36 -23.93
C TYR A 559 27.50 -40.39 -23.07
N ASP A 560 28.33 -39.93 -22.15
CA ASP A 560 29.13 -40.76 -21.24
C ASP A 560 28.65 -40.51 -19.81
N GLU A 561 27.65 -41.27 -19.37
CA GLU A 561 27.03 -41.17 -18.05
C GLU A 561 26.40 -42.50 -17.61
N ASN A 562 26.25 -42.68 -16.30
CA ASN A 562 25.42 -43.75 -15.74
C ASN A 562 24.01 -43.20 -15.55
N ILE A 563 23.02 -43.88 -16.11
CA ILE A 563 21.62 -43.46 -16.04
C ILE A 563 20.86 -44.42 -15.13
N ASP A 564 20.20 -43.88 -14.11
CA ASP A 564 19.17 -44.59 -13.36
C ASP A 564 17.78 -44.12 -13.86
N ILE A 565 16.86 -45.06 -14.04
CA ILE A 565 15.52 -44.77 -14.58
C ILE A 565 14.49 -45.38 -13.63
N ASP A 566 13.84 -44.53 -12.85
CA ASP A 566 12.84 -44.91 -11.86
C ASP A 566 11.39 -44.61 -12.31
N LYS A 567 11.20 -44.11 -13.53
CA LYS A 567 9.89 -43.77 -14.14
C LYS A 567 9.71 -44.32 -15.56
N SER A 568 8.47 -44.43 -16.03
CA SER A 568 8.15 -44.93 -17.39
C SER A 568 8.46 -43.87 -18.47
N ILE A 569 9.36 -44.19 -19.42
CA ILE A 569 9.82 -43.26 -20.47
C ILE A 569 9.83 -43.95 -21.84
N ASN A 570 9.43 -43.22 -22.89
CA ASN A 570 9.57 -43.64 -24.29
C ASN A 570 10.77 -42.94 -24.93
N PHE A 571 11.78 -43.70 -25.36
CA PHE A 571 12.91 -43.16 -26.12
C PHE A 571 12.61 -43.23 -27.62
N TYR A 572 12.63 -42.08 -28.30
CA TYR A 572 12.57 -42.00 -29.76
C TYR A 572 13.94 -41.57 -30.29
N VAL A 573 14.60 -42.47 -31.03
CA VAL A 573 15.81 -42.13 -31.78
C VAL A 573 15.38 -41.89 -33.23
N GLU A 574 15.22 -40.64 -33.63
CA GLU A 574 15.04 -40.32 -35.05
C GLU A 574 16.39 -40.47 -35.76
N SER A 575 16.51 -41.51 -36.58
CA SER A 575 17.60 -41.64 -37.54
C SER A 575 17.39 -40.62 -38.66
N TRP A 576 18.28 -39.64 -38.80
CA TRP A 576 18.40 -38.83 -40.01
C TRP A 576 19.18 -39.59 -41.09
#